data_AF-A0A2P8G2F0-F1
#
_entry.id   AF-A0A2P8G2F0-F1
#
_cell.length_a   1.000
_cell.length_b   1.000
_cell.length_c   1.000
_cell.angle_alpha   90.00
_cell.angle_beta   90.00
_cell.angle_gamma   90.00
#
_symmetry.space_group_name_H-M   'P 1'
#
loop_
_entity.id
_entity.type
_entity.pdbx_description
1 polymer ?
#
loop_
_entity_poly.entity_id
_entity_poly.type
_entity_poly.pdbx_seq_one_letter_code
_entity_poly.pdbx_strand_id
1 'polypeptide(L)'
;MTTLEKSQFLENVLTCLAIMIGGVWTFWRFILNGDGKPKIQFDIDLRVVGRQDSKILIEAIATVHNKGQVRHIIKNFLLDILILKKNEPIINGDDFINYQIFLKKFNPEKVNPEPPESENRIVWVPRRWYKTFIDAGIAQKYTYLTYVPEDTTFVSLYSRFYFNSFFSFKKDFQSVQKTFNVTKMEESL
;
A
#
# COMPACT_ATOMS: atom_id res chain seq x y z
N MET A 1 -26.31 -44.75 -42.64
CA MET A 1 -25.23 -44.02 -41.97
C MET A 1 -23.95 -44.83 -42.12
N THR A 2 -23.01 -44.36 -42.94
CA THR A 2 -21.78 -45.08 -43.27
C THR A 2 -20.80 -45.03 -42.10
N THR A 3 -19.86 -45.97 -42.02
CA THR A 3 -18.83 -46.00 -40.96
C THR A 3 -18.02 -44.69 -40.89
N LEU A 4 -17.87 -44.01 -42.03
CA LEU A 4 -17.22 -42.70 -42.14
C LEU A 4 -17.98 -41.60 -41.38
N GLU A 5 -19.30 -41.48 -41.53
CA GLU A 5 -20.11 -40.46 -40.84
C GLU A 5 -20.05 -40.60 -39.31
N LYS A 6 -19.99 -41.84 -38.80
CA LYS A 6 -19.86 -42.10 -37.36
C LYS A 6 -18.52 -41.64 -36.81
N SER A 7 -17.44 -41.82 -37.57
CA SER A 7 -16.08 -41.42 -37.15
C SER A 7 -15.93 -39.90 -37.08
N GLN A 8 -16.45 -39.18 -38.08
CA GLN A 8 -16.42 -37.71 -38.11
C GLN A 8 -17.24 -37.09 -36.98
N PHE A 9 -18.41 -37.68 -36.66
CA PHE A 9 -19.21 -37.21 -35.53
C PHE A 9 -18.46 -37.36 -34.19
N LEU A 10 -17.80 -38.49 -33.98
CA LEU A 10 -17.02 -38.73 -32.75
C LEU A 10 -15.84 -37.76 -32.62
N GLU A 11 -15.12 -37.51 -33.72
CA GLU A 11 -14.00 -36.55 -33.75
C GLU A 11 -14.46 -35.13 -33.38
N ASN A 12 -15.60 -34.69 -33.92
CA ASN A 12 -16.16 -33.38 -33.59
C ASN A 12 -16.59 -33.29 -32.12
N VAL A 13 -17.21 -34.34 -31.57
CA VAL A 13 -17.59 -34.38 -30.15
C VAL A 13 -16.36 -34.31 -29.25
N LEU A 14 -15.31 -35.09 -29.56
CA LEU A 14 -14.05 -35.06 -28.82
C LEU A 14 -13.37 -33.69 -28.89
N THR A 15 -13.37 -33.06 -30.06
CA THR A 15 -12.81 -31.71 -30.25
C THR A 15 -13.57 -30.68 -29.41
N CYS A 16 -14.91 -30.73 -29.42
CA CYS A 16 -15.74 -29.85 -28.59
C CYS A 16 -15.49 -30.05 -27.08
N LEU A 17 -15.40 -31.30 -26.62
CA LEU A 17 -15.10 -31.60 -25.22
C LEU A 17 -13.71 -31.11 -24.82
N ALA A 18 -12.70 -31.31 -25.67
CA ALA A 18 -11.35 -30.82 -25.42
C ALA A 18 -11.31 -29.29 -25.29
N ILE A 19 -12.02 -28.57 -26.15
CA ILE A 19 -12.14 -27.11 -26.07
C ILE A 19 -12.83 -26.67 -24.78
N MET A 20 -13.94 -27.33 -24.38
CA MET A 20 -14.64 -26.99 -23.13
C MET A 20 -13.76 -27.25 -21.91
N ILE A 21 -13.06 -28.39 -21.85
CA ILE A 21 -12.16 -28.73 -20.73
C ILE A 21 -11.01 -27.72 -20.67
N GLY A 22 -10.39 -27.38 -21.80
CA GLY A 22 -9.33 -26.38 -21.88
C GLY A 22 -9.80 -24.99 -21.44
N GLY A 23 -11.01 -24.60 -21.84
CA GLY A 23 -11.64 -23.35 -21.44
C GLY A 23 -11.93 -23.28 -19.93
N VAL A 24 -12.52 -24.34 -19.37
CA VAL A 24 -12.79 -24.44 -17.92
C VAL A 24 -11.49 -24.46 -17.11
N TRP A 25 -10.47 -25.19 -17.56
CA TRP A 25 -9.17 -25.23 -16.91
C TRP A 25 -8.48 -23.86 -16.92
N THR A 26 -8.49 -23.17 -18.06
CA THR A 26 -7.95 -21.82 -18.20
C THR A 26 -8.69 -20.84 -17.29
N PHE A 27 -10.03 -20.90 -17.27
CA PHE A 27 -10.85 -20.09 -16.37
C PHE A 27 -10.50 -20.35 -14.90
N TRP A 28 -10.41 -21.62 -14.50
CA TRP A 28 -10.06 -22.00 -13.14
C TRP A 28 -8.66 -21.50 -12.74
N ARG A 29 -7.67 -21.68 -13.62
CA ARG A 29 -6.29 -21.26 -13.35
C ARG A 29 -6.15 -19.74 -13.25
N PHE A 30 -6.72 -18.98 -14.17
CA PHE A 30 -6.50 -17.53 -14.20
C PHE A 30 -7.44 -16.75 -13.28
N ILE A 31 -8.70 -17.21 -13.13
CA ILE A 31 -9.69 -16.49 -12.33
C ILE A 31 -9.72 -16.99 -10.88
N LEU A 32 -9.75 -18.30 -10.65
CA LEU A 32 -9.92 -18.84 -9.30
C LEU A 32 -8.62 -18.92 -8.50
N ASN A 33 -7.52 -19.36 -9.12
CA ASN A 33 -6.23 -19.44 -8.40
C ASN A 33 -5.61 -18.07 -8.13
N GLY A 34 -6.19 -16.98 -8.66
CA GLY A 34 -5.78 -15.63 -8.31
C GLY A 34 -4.38 -15.29 -8.79
N ASP A 35 -3.88 -15.94 -9.84
CA ASP A 35 -2.64 -15.51 -10.50
C ASP A 35 -2.76 -14.07 -11.04
N GLY A 36 -3.99 -13.62 -11.33
CA GLY A 36 -4.32 -12.23 -11.64
C GLY A 36 -4.48 -11.31 -10.43
N LYS A 37 -4.34 -11.80 -9.19
CA LYS A 37 -4.40 -10.93 -8.01
C LYS A 37 -3.16 -10.02 -7.99
N PRO A 38 -3.32 -8.74 -7.64
CA PRO A 38 -2.21 -7.80 -7.53
C PRO A 38 -1.19 -8.32 -6.52
N LYS A 39 0.01 -8.65 -6.99
CA LYS A 39 1.13 -9.06 -6.14
C LYS A 39 1.94 -7.81 -5.78
N ILE A 40 1.33 -6.87 -5.06
CA ILE A 40 2.03 -5.68 -4.57
C ILE A 40 2.62 -5.97 -3.19
N GLN A 41 3.93 -5.86 -3.06
CA GLN A 41 4.59 -5.76 -1.77
C GLN A 41 4.72 -4.27 -1.43
N PHE A 42 4.23 -3.89 -0.25
CA PHE A 42 4.31 -2.52 0.22
C PHE A 42 5.06 -2.47 1.54
N ASP A 43 6.05 -1.59 1.60
CA ASP A 43 6.84 -1.36 2.80
C ASP A 43 7.05 0.12 3.06
N ILE A 44 7.28 0.48 4.32
CA ILE A 44 7.66 1.83 4.73
C ILE A 44 8.87 1.79 5.65
N ASP A 45 9.63 2.87 5.65
CA ASP A 45 10.79 3.06 6.49
C ASP A 45 10.90 4.52 6.93
N LEU A 46 11.68 4.76 7.97
CA LEU A 46 11.94 6.08 8.52
C LEU A 46 13.45 6.24 8.73
N ARG A 47 14.00 7.32 8.16
CA ARG A 47 15.38 7.72 8.41
C ARG A 47 15.41 9.03 9.17
N VAL A 48 16.17 9.08 10.26
CA VAL A 48 16.52 10.35 10.93
C VAL A 48 17.65 11.00 10.14
N VAL A 49 17.45 12.24 9.72
CA VAL A 49 18.45 13.00 8.93
C VAL A 49 19.32 13.85 9.84
N GLY A 50 18.74 14.45 10.88
CA GLY A 50 19.46 15.28 11.84
C GLY A 50 18.53 16.18 12.65
N ARG A 51 19.10 17.14 13.38
CA ARG A 51 18.36 18.13 14.16
C ARG A 51 18.67 19.54 13.69
N GLN A 52 17.66 20.38 13.61
CA GLN A 52 17.79 21.79 13.26
C GLN A 52 16.60 22.57 13.82
N ASP A 53 16.82 23.77 14.37
CA ASP A 53 15.77 24.68 14.86
C ASP A 53 14.75 24.02 15.82
N SER A 54 15.24 23.25 16.81
CA SER A 54 14.42 22.49 17.76
C SER A 54 13.40 21.54 17.10
N LYS A 55 13.82 20.96 15.97
CA LYS A 55 13.08 19.97 15.21
C LYS A 55 13.99 18.81 14.84
N ILE A 56 13.41 17.63 14.73
CA ILE A 56 14.09 16.43 14.22
C ILE A 56 13.68 16.28 12.76
N LEU A 57 14.65 16.41 11.85
CA LEU A 57 14.46 16.15 10.43
C LEU A 57 14.39 14.64 10.20
N ILE A 58 13.31 14.22 9.56
CA ILE A 58 13.04 12.82 9.23
C ILE A 58 12.72 12.68 7.74
N GLU A 59 13.19 11.60 7.13
CA GLU A 59 12.82 11.18 5.79
C GLU A 59 11.94 9.93 5.91
N ALA A 60 10.65 10.08 5.60
CA ALA A 60 9.76 8.95 5.44
C ALA A 60 9.98 8.33 4.06
N ILE A 61 10.09 7.01 3.99
CA ILE A 61 10.35 6.28 2.75
C ILE A 61 9.24 5.25 2.57
N ALA A 62 8.56 5.27 1.43
CA ALA A 62 7.62 4.23 1.02
C ALA A 62 8.19 3.46 -0.16
N THR A 63 8.27 2.14 -0.05
CA THR A 63 8.68 1.25 -1.14
C THR A 63 7.50 0.43 -1.61
N VAL A 64 7.05 0.67 -2.84
CA VAL A 64 6.00 -0.13 -3.49
C VAL A 64 6.69 -1.02 -4.51
N HIS A 65 6.50 -2.33 -4.43
CA HIS A 65 7.09 -3.28 -5.36
C HIS A 65 5.98 -4.11 -6.00
N ASN A 66 5.82 -3.97 -7.31
CA ASN A 66 4.88 -4.76 -8.08
C ASN A 66 5.54 -6.08 -8.51
N LYS A 67 5.29 -7.16 -7.77
CA LYS A 67 5.69 -8.53 -8.13
C LYS A 67 4.72 -9.19 -9.12
N GLY A 68 3.71 -8.45 -9.58
CA GLY A 68 2.75 -8.90 -10.59
C GLY A 68 3.30 -8.74 -12.01
N GLN A 69 2.53 -9.24 -12.98
CA GLN A 69 2.84 -9.15 -14.41
C GLN A 69 2.15 -7.98 -15.11
N VAL A 70 1.30 -7.24 -14.41
CA VAL A 70 0.50 -6.14 -14.97
C VAL A 70 0.82 -4.83 -14.28
N ARG A 71 0.76 -3.72 -15.03
CA ARG A 71 0.88 -2.36 -14.48
C ARG A 71 -0.32 -2.05 -13.58
N HIS A 72 -0.05 -1.41 -12.44
CA HIS A 72 -1.09 -0.93 -11.53
C HIS A 72 -1.08 0.59 -11.39
N ILE A 73 -2.27 1.21 -11.46
CA ILE A 73 -2.43 2.65 -11.18
C ILE A 73 -2.71 2.82 -9.70
N ILE A 74 -1.86 3.60 -9.03
CA ILE A 74 -1.95 3.94 -7.61
C ILE A 74 -2.85 5.18 -7.46
N LYS A 75 -3.76 5.13 -6.49
CA LYS A 75 -4.70 6.21 -6.17
C LYS A 75 -4.74 6.46 -4.67
N ASN A 76 -4.94 7.73 -4.31
CA ASN A 76 -5.01 8.20 -2.92
C ASN A 76 -3.86 7.63 -2.07
N PHE A 77 -2.63 7.86 -2.52
CA PHE A 77 -1.45 7.40 -1.80
C PHE A 77 -1.16 8.35 -0.64
N LEU A 78 -1.53 7.93 0.57
CA LEU A 78 -1.53 8.76 1.77
C LEU A 78 -0.46 8.30 2.75
N LEU A 79 0.10 9.27 3.48
CA LEU A 79 1.00 9.11 4.61
C LEU A 79 0.39 9.82 5.82
N ASP A 80 0.22 9.08 6.90
CA ASP A 80 -0.10 9.63 8.21
C ASP A 80 1.17 9.46 9.07
N ILE A 81 1.66 10.57 9.63
CA ILE A 81 2.74 10.57 10.62
C ILE A 81 2.05 10.73 11.97
N LEU A 82 2.23 9.76 12.86
CA LEU A 82 1.72 9.80 14.21
C LEU A 82 2.90 9.88 15.18
N ILE A 83 2.80 10.73 16.19
CA ILE A 83 3.89 10.97 17.14
C ILE A 83 3.44 10.66 18.57
N LEU A 84 4.41 10.23 19.39
CA LEU A 84 4.28 10.20 20.84
C LEU A 84 5.39 11.06 21.44
N LYS A 85 5.02 12.07 22.21
CA LYS A 85 5.98 12.95 22.89
C LYS A 85 6.45 12.34 24.21
N LYS A 86 7.63 12.76 24.66
CA LYS A 86 8.29 12.23 25.87
C LYS A 86 7.41 12.32 27.14
N ASN A 87 6.64 13.39 27.27
CA ASN A 87 5.81 13.67 28.46
C ASN A 87 4.32 13.38 28.23
N GLU A 88 3.97 12.73 27.14
CA GLU A 88 2.59 12.41 26.81
C GLU A 88 2.20 11.05 27.43
N PRO A 89 1.03 10.93 28.09
CA PRO A 89 0.61 9.67 28.68
C PRO A 89 0.31 8.64 27.59
N ILE A 90 0.63 7.37 27.86
CA ILE A 90 0.22 6.26 27.01
C ILE A 90 -1.26 6.00 27.25
N ILE A 91 -2.09 6.23 26.22
CA ILE A 91 -3.53 6.00 26.26
C ILE A 91 -3.83 4.78 25.39
N ASN A 92 -4.50 3.79 25.97
CA ASN A 92 -4.98 2.63 25.20
C ASN A 92 -6.17 3.05 24.34
N GLY A 93 -6.17 2.63 23.08
CA GLY A 93 -7.27 2.78 22.17
C GLY A 93 -8.42 1.82 22.43
N ASP A 94 -9.49 2.04 21.69
CA ASP A 94 -10.69 1.22 21.65
C ASP A 94 -10.68 0.26 20.45
N ASP A 95 -11.81 -0.40 20.21
CA ASP A 95 -12.02 -1.32 19.09
C ASP A 95 -11.84 -0.65 17.73
N PHE A 96 -12.03 0.68 17.62
CA PHE A 96 -11.84 1.42 16.38
C PHE A 96 -10.39 1.38 15.87
N ILE A 97 -9.41 1.35 16.78
CA ILE A 97 -7.99 1.15 16.43
C ILE A 97 -7.45 -0.22 16.84
N ASN A 98 -8.35 -1.20 17.04
CA ASN A 98 -8.02 -2.55 17.47
C ASN A 98 -7.18 -2.56 18.76
N TYR A 99 -7.58 -1.74 19.73
CA TYR A 99 -6.98 -1.62 21.06
C TYR A 99 -5.48 -1.26 21.06
N GLN A 100 -4.99 -0.62 19.99
CA GLN A 100 -3.62 -0.11 19.90
C GLN A 100 -3.46 1.17 20.73
N ILE A 101 -2.21 1.57 21.00
CA ILE A 101 -1.91 2.85 21.67
C ILE A 101 -2.36 4.01 20.78
N PHE A 102 -3.08 4.98 21.35
CA PHE A 102 -3.46 6.19 20.67
C PHE A 102 -2.24 7.09 20.45
N LEU A 103 -2.01 7.49 19.21
CA LEU A 103 -0.92 8.39 18.82
C LEU A 103 -1.50 9.62 18.12
N LYS A 104 -1.00 10.81 18.47
CA LYS A 104 -1.48 12.05 17.86
C LYS A 104 -0.99 12.15 16.42
N LYS A 105 -1.90 12.42 15.48
CA LYS A 105 -1.53 12.73 14.10
C LYS A 105 -0.76 14.06 14.03
N PHE A 106 0.31 14.08 13.24
CA PHE A 106 1.15 15.23 13.02
C PHE A 106 1.27 15.53 11.53
N ASN A 107 1.02 16.78 11.15
CA ASN A 107 1.31 17.29 9.81
C ASN A 107 2.05 18.63 9.92
N PRO A 108 3.30 18.72 9.42
CA PRO A 108 4.08 19.94 9.47
C PRO A 108 3.46 21.11 8.68
N GLU A 109 2.64 20.83 7.66
CA GLU A 109 2.07 21.86 6.77
C GLU A 109 0.85 22.55 7.39
N LYS A 110 0.23 21.95 8.41
CA LYS A 110 -1.06 22.38 8.95
C LYS A 110 -1.00 22.70 10.44
N VAL A 111 0.10 23.31 10.86
CA VAL A 111 0.34 23.64 12.28
C VAL A 111 -0.58 24.78 12.76
N ASN A 112 -1.14 25.60 11.86
CA ASN A 112 -2.07 26.69 12.22
C ASN A 112 -3.00 27.06 11.05
N PRO A 113 -4.34 27.16 11.23
CA PRO A 113 -5.17 26.65 12.33
C PRO A 113 -5.36 25.12 12.27
N GLU A 114 -5.66 24.49 13.41
CA GLU A 114 -5.88 23.04 13.51
C GLU A 114 -7.00 22.58 12.55
N PRO A 115 -6.67 21.85 11.48
CA PRO A 115 -7.68 21.26 10.62
C PRO A 115 -8.34 20.09 11.36
N PRO A 116 -9.56 19.67 10.97
CA PRO A 116 -10.14 18.44 11.47
C PRO A 116 -9.15 17.27 11.25
N GLU A 117 -9.03 16.36 12.21
CA GLU A 117 -8.05 15.25 12.20
C GLU A 117 -8.10 14.40 10.91
N SER A 118 -9.27 14.33 10.28
CA SER A 118 -9.49 13.67 8.99
C SER A 118 -8.61 14.23 7.87
N GLU A 119 -8.25 15.51 7.95
CA GLU A 119 -7.46 16.27 6.98
C GLU A 119 -5.98 16.38 7.35
N ASN A 120 -5.57 15.84 8.50
CA ASN A 120 -4.19 15.89 8.99
C ASN A 120 -3.32 14.78 8.36
N ARG A 121 -3.37 14.68 7.02
CA ARG A 121 -2.71 13.63 6.25
C ARG A 121 -1.82 14.24 5.18
N ILE A 122 -0.67 13.61 4.98
CA ILE A 122 0.24 13.94 3.90
C ILE A 122 -0.11 13.08 2.68
N VAL A 123 0.04 13.64 1.49
CA VAL A 123 -0.14 12.88 0.24
C VAL A 123 1.25 12.63 -0.33
N TRP A 124 1.64 11.36 -0.45
CA TRP A 124 2.95 10.98 -1.02
C TRP A 124 3.16 11.55 -2.41
N VAL A 125 2.09 11.58 -3.19
CA VAL A 125 2.10 12.05 -4.58
C VAL A 125 1.09 13.19 -4.71
N PRO A 126 1.52 14.41 -5.04
CA PRO A 126 0.63 15.53 -5.25
C PRO A 126 -0.53 15.17 -6.17
N ARG A 127 -1.75 15.64 -5.87
CA ARG A 127 -2.95 15.35 -6.68
C ARG A 127 -2.81 15.78 -8.15
N ARG A 128 -1.92 16.74 -8.43
CA ARG A 128 -1.63 17.24 -9.78
C ARG A 128 -0.69 16.32 -10.57
N TRP A 129 0.03 15.41 -9.93
CA TRP A 129 0.82 14.41 -10.65
C TRP A 129 -0.17 13.42 -11.25
N TYR A 130 -0.33 13.50 -12.58
CA TYR A 130 -1.25 12.65 -13.32
C TYR A 130 -0.94 11.18 -13.03
N LYS A 131 -1.91 10.49 -12.42
CA LYS A 131 -1.97 9.03 -12.20
C LYS A 131 -0.60 8.36 -12.02
N THR A 132 -0.10 8.31 -10.78
CA THR A 132 1.05 7.47 -10.45
C THR A 132 0.73 6.02 -10.78
N PHE A 133 1.65 5.34 -11.44
CA PHE A 133 1.55 3.92 -11.76
C PHE A 133 2.84 3.21 -11.36
N ILE A 134 2.75 1.90 -11.20
CA ILE A 134 3.90 1.03 -10.99
C ILE A 134 3.89 -0.09 -12.01
N ASP A 135 4.98 -0.20 -12.77
CA ASP A 135 5.17 -1.23 -13.78
C ASP A 135 5.42 -2.61 -13.17
N ALA A 136 5.16 -3.65 -13.95
CA ALA A 136 5.39 -5.03 -13.55
C ALA A 136 6.88 -5.28 -13.25
N GLY A 137 7.16 -5.95 -12.14
CA GLY A 137 8.52 -6.25 -11.69
C GLY A 137 9.31 -5.07 -11.12
N ILE A 138 8.75 -3.86 -11.09
CA ILE A 138 9.46 -2.66 -10.62
C ILE A 138 9.21 -2.42 -9.13
N ALA A 139 10.28 -2.07 -8.42
CA ALA A 139 10.23 -1.50 -7.08
C ALA A 139 10.45 0.01 -7.18
N GLN A 140 9.45 0.79 -6.78
CA GLN A 140 9.48 2.25 -6.77
C GLN A 140 9.54 2.77 -5.34
N LYS A 141 10.47 3.69 -5.10
CA LYS A 141 10.64 4.38 -3.82
C LYS A 141 10.05 5.78 -3.89
N TYR A 142 9.35 6.16 -2.84
CA TYR A 142 8.78 7.49 -2.63
C TYR A 142 9.38 8.00 -1.33
N THR A 143 9.99 9.18 -1.36
CA THR A 143 10.58 9.80 -0.18
C THR A 143 9.86 11.09 0.14
N TYR A 144 9.73 11.38 1.44
CA TYR A 144 9.10 12.59 1.94
C TYR A 144 9.93 13.11 3.10
N LEU A 145 10.66 14.20 2.84
CA LEU A 145 11.47 14.87 3.84
C LEU A 145 10.59 15.83 4.63
N THR A 146 10.61 15.70 5.95
CA THR A 146 9.79 16.46 6.88
C THR A 146 10.49 16.60 8.22
N TYR A 147 9.84 17.23 9.18
CA TYR A 147 10.29 17.29 10.55
C TYR A 147 9.22 16.77 11.52
N VAL A 148 9.66 16.47 12.75
CA VAL A 148 8.81 16.30 13.93
C VAL A 148 9.35 17.16 15.07
N PRO A 149 8.53 17.49 16.09
CA PRO A 149 9.00 18.24 17.26
C PRO A 149 10.16 17.53 17.99
N GLU A 150 11.09 18.30 18.56
CA GLU A 150 12.26 17.78 19.30
C GLU A 150 11.89 16.89 20.51
N ASP A 151 10.71 17.08 21.10
CA ASP A 151 10.23 16.25 22.22
C ASP A 151 9.58 14.92 21.79
N THR A 152 9.65 14.57 20.50
CA THR A 152 9.10 13.32 19.96
C THR A 152 9.99 12.13 20.30
N THR A 153 9.42 11.11 20.95
CA THR A 153 10.14 9.87 21.31
C THR A 153 9.87 8.75 20.31
N PHE A 154 8.60 8.59 19.91
CA PHE A 154 8.20 7.59 18.92
C PHE A 154 7.50 8.24 17.74
N VAL A 155 7.79 7.72 16.55
CA VAL A 155 7.09 8.06 15.32
C VAL A 155 6.50 6.78 14.75
N SER A 156 5.19 6.76 14.56
CA SER A 156 4.50 5.72 13.79
C SER A 156 4.17 6.28 12.42
N LEU A 157 4.65 5.62 11.38
CA LEU A 157 4.24 5.89 10.01
C LEU A 157 3.10 4.93 9.68
N TYR A 158 1.99 5.47 9.20
CA TYR A 158 0.92 4.69 8.61
C TYR A 158 0.72 5.16 7.17
N SER A 159 0.76 4.23 6.23
CA SER A 159 0.54 4.59 4.83
C SER A 159 -0.42 3.63 4.17
N ARG A 160 -1.19 4.16 3.21
CA ARG A 160 -2.14 3.38 2.43
C ARG A 160 -2.31 3.93 1.03
N PHE A 161 -2.65 3.05 0.10
CA PHE A 161 -3.12 3.44 -1.22
C PHE A 161 -4.13 2.44 -1.75
N TYR A 162 -4.89 2.89 -2.75
CA TYR A 162 -5.80 2.05 -3.52
C TYR A 162 -5.20 1.80 -4.90
N PHE A 163 -5.53 0.68 -5.49
CA PHE A 163 -5.25 0.44 -6.89
C PHE A 163 -6.49 -0.13 -7.57
N ASN A 164 -6.60 0.13 -8.87
CA ASN A 164 -7.66 -0.48 -9.66
C ASN A 164 -7.17 -1.86 -10.11
N SER A 165 -7.87 -2.91 -9.70
CA SER A 165 -7.79 -4.20 -10.38
C SER A 165 -8.71 -4.16 -11.60
N PHE A 166 -8.21 -4.58 -12.76
CA PHE A 166 -8.99 -4.60 -14.01
C PHE A 166 -10.20 -5.54 -13.93
N PHE A 167 -10.09 -6.61 -13.14
CA PHE A 167 -11.09 -7.67 -13.05
C PHE A 167 -11.98 -7.59 -11.79
N SER A 168 -11.71 -6.66 -10.87
CA SER A 168 -12.46 -6.55 -9.62
C SER A 168 -13.22 -5.24 -9.55
N PHE A 169 -14.54 -5.32 -9.36
CA PHE A 169 -15.37 -4.17 -8.98
C PHE A 169 -15.08 -3.69 -7.56
N LYS A 170 -14.39 -4.50 -6.73
CA LYS A 170 -13.97 -4.09 -5.38
C LYS A 170 -12.64 -3.32 -5.46
N LYS A 171 -12.60 -2.19 -4.77
CA LYS A 171 -11.36 -1.43 -4.56
C LYS A 171 -10.51 -2.17 -3.55
N ASP A 172 -9.46 -2.82 -4.02
CA ASP A 172 -8.43 -3.36 -3.15
C ASP A 172 -7.55 -2.22 -2.65
N PHE A 173 -7.09 -2.32 -1.41
CA PHE A 173 -6.16 -1.38 -0.80
C PHE A 173 -5.02 -2.13 -0.14
N GLN A 174 -3.87 -1.46 -0.06
CA GLN A 174 -2.75 -1.90 0.74
C GLN A 174 -2.49 -0.85 1.81
N SER A 175 -2.17 -1.30 3.01
CA SER A 175 -1.73 -0.45 4.10
C SER A 175 -0.60 -1.09 4.87
N VAL A 176 0.31 -0.28 5.38
CA VAL A 176 1.41 -0.72 6.23
C VAL A 176 1.61 0.31 7.33
N GLN A 177 1.99 -0.18 8.50
CA GLN A 177 2.29 0.63 9.68
C GLN A 177 3.60 0.16 10.28
N LYS A 178 4.47 1.10 10.66
CA LYS A 178 5.70 0.83 11.41
C LYS A 178 5.95 1.93 12.41
N THR A 179 6.38 1.54 13.60
CA THR A 179 6.72 2.45 14.68
C THR A 179 8.22 2.42 14.92
N PHE A 180 8.79 3.60 15.10
CA PHE A 180 10.22 3.83 15.23
C PHE A 180 10.50 4.61 16.52
N ASN A 181 11.56 4.24 17.23
CA ASN A 181 12.07 5.02 18.36
C ASN A 181 13.12 5.99 17.81
N VAL A 182 12.78 7.27 17.77
CA VAL A 182 13.61 8.30 17.13
C VAL A 182 14.89 8.55 17.94
N THR A 183 14.80 8.46 19.28
CA THR A 183 15.95 8.65 20.17
C THR A 183 17.02 7.58 19.98
N LYS A 184 16.63 6.31 19.76
CA LYS A 184 17.59 5.21 19.52
C LYS A 184 18.22 5.24 18.13
N MET A 185 17.50 5.73 17.12
CA MET A 185 18.00 5.77 15.75
C MET A 185 19.17 6.74 15.58
N GLU A 186 19.22 7.80 16.40
CA GLU A 186 20.32 8.77 16.39
C GLU A 186 21.65 8.18 16.87
N GLU A 187 21.63 7.23 17.81
CA GLU A 187 22.85 6.60 18.34
C GLU A 187 23.56 5.74 17.28
N SER A 188 22.90 5.45 16.15
CA SER A 188 23.43 4.63 15.06
C SER A 188 23.95 5.43 13.86
N LEU A 189 23.83 6.76 13.89
CA LEU A 189 24.35 7.68 12.86
C LEU A 189 25.81 8.08 13.16
#